data_AF-A0A844Z5M5-F1
#
_entry.id   AF-A0A844Z5M5-F1
#
_cell.length_a   1.000
_cell.length_b   1.000
_cell.length_c   1.000
_cell.angle_alpha   90.00
_cell.angle_beta   90.00
_cell.angle_gamma   90.00
#
_symmetry.space_group_name_H-M   'P 1'
#
loop_
_entity.id
_entity.type
_entity.pdbx_description
1 polymer ?
#
loop_
_entity_poly.entity_id
_entity_poly.type
_entity_poly.pdbx_seq_one_letter_code
_entity_poly.pdbx_strand_id
1 'polypeptide(L)'
;MRGIFGLIVGIGLVAFAAGFLEIDSEAPLFLRIILALFGLILIWASLYHSRLRLKRWAVYNGGREKHGFACLLRQTGEDNLVAEVTFKSANDEWLITLDSSSMKATLATIGDQVQAIAWLGKDGLIYGLDLNGQRTLPLSPGQPITREMREKMDRQSQRRELRAQRLSS
;
A
#
# COMPACT_ATOMS: atom_id res chain seq x y z
N MET A 1 17.03 0.92 -5.90
CA MET A 1 18.23 0.65 -5.09
C MET A 1 17.89 0.28 -3.64
N ARG A 2 16.90 0.91 -3.00
CA ARG A 2 16.52 0.64 -1.58
C ARG A 2 16.22 -0.83 -1.23
N GLY A 3 15.53 -1.58 -2.11
CA GLY A 3 15.21 -3.00 -1.84
C GLY A 3 16.41 -3.96 -1.87
N ILE A 4 17.42 -3.69 -2.70
CA ILE A 4 18.64 -4.53 -2.75
C ILE A 4 19.49 -4.28 -1.50
N PHE A 5 19.60 -3.01 -1.08
CA PHE A 5 20.31 -2.65 0.13
C PHE A 5 19.72 -3.32 1.38
N GLY A 6 18.40 -3.28 1.56
CA GLY A 6 17.73 -3.96 2.67
C GLY A 6 17.93 -5.48 2.66
N LEU A 7 17.97 -6.10 1.47
CA LEU A 7 18.25 -7.53 1.34
C LEU A 7 19.70 -7.87 1.74
N ILE A 8 20.68 -7.07 1.31
CA ILE A 8 22.10 -7.26 1.68
C ILE A 8 22.28 -7.10 3.20
N VAL A 9 21.74 -6.04 3.79
CA VAL A 9 21.81 -5.79 5.24
C VAL A 9 21.13 -6.92 6.01
N GLY A 10 19.96 -7.38 5.55
CA GLY A 10 19.22 -8.46 6.20
C GLY A 10 19.97 -9.79 6.16
N ILE A 11 20.59 -10.13 5.03
CA ILE A 11 21.47 -11.30 4.90
C ILE A 11 22.67 -11.18 5.85
N GLY A 12 23.29 -9.99 5.94
CA GLY A 12 24.38 -9.73 6.86
C GLY A 12 24.00 -9.94 8.33
N LEU A 13 22.81 -9.49 8.74
CA LEU A 13 22.29 -9.71 10.10
C LEU A 13 22.05 -11.18 10.42
N VAL A 14 21.47 -11.94 9.47
CA VAL A 14 21.26 -13.39 9.63
C VAL A 14 22.61 -14.13 9.67
N ALA A 15 23.56 -13.76 8.80
CA ALA A 15 24.89 -14.34 8.78
C ALA A 15 25.68 -14.06 10.08
N PHE A 16 25.56 -12.85 10.62
CA PHE A 16 26.11 -12.48 11.92
C PHE A 16 25.49 -13.31 13.05
N ALA A 17 24.17 -13.38 13.10
CA ALA A 17 23.46 -14.13 14.15
C ALA A 17 23.74 -15.64 14.11
N ALA A 18 23.96 -16.21 12.92
CA ALA A 18 24.32 -17.61 12.73
C ALA A 18 25.82 -17.90 12.99
N GLY A 19 26.63 -16.88 13.28
CA GLY A 19 28.05 -17.05 13.57
C GLY A 19 28.92 -17.28 12.33
N PHE A 20 28.43 -16.98 11.12
CA PHE A 20 29.24 -17.03 9.90
C PHE A 20 30.18 -15.82 9.75
N LEU A 21 29.96 -14.77 10.54
CA LEU A 21 30.84 -13.62 10.64
C LEU A 21 31.59 -13.70 11.98
N GLU A 22 32.90 -13.91 11.92
CA GLU A 22 33.81 -13.97 13.07
C GLU A 22 34.08 -12.59 13.70
N ILE A 23 33.06 -11.71 13.72
CA ILE A 23 33.21 -10.32 14.14
C ILE A 23 33.07 -10.17 15.66
N ASP A 24 32.45 -11.13 16.37
CA ASP A 24 32.60 -11.27 17.82
C ASP A 24 31.99 -12.61 18.29
N SER A 25 32.83 -13.52 18.77
CA SER A 25 32.43 -14.85 19.24
C SER A 25 31.57 -14.83 20.52
N GLU A 26 31.40 -13.67 21.17
CA GLU A 26 30.80 -13.54 22.51
C GLU A 26 29.40 -12.89 22.55
N ALA A 27 28.80 -12.54 21.41
CA ALA A 27 27.45 -11.96 21.42
C ALA A 27 26.45 -12.90 22.13
N PRO A 28 25.70 -12.43 23.15
CA PRO A 28 24.73 -13.26 23.88
C PRO A 28 23.69 -13.87 22.95
N LEU A 29 23.25 -15.11 23.24
CA LEU A 29 22.30 -15.85 22.40
C LEU A 29 21.01 -15.06 22.12
N PHE A 30 20.48 -14.35 23.13
CA PHE A 30 19.27 -13.54 22.98
C PHE A 30 19.44 -12.43 21.91
N LEU A 31 20.61 -11.79 21.87
CA LEU A 31 20.92 -10.72 20.92
C LEU A 31 21.03 -11.28 19.51
N ARG A 32 21.65 -12.46 19.35
CA ARG A 32 21.71 -13.17 18.06
C ARG A 32 20.32 -13.50 17.54
N ILE A 33 19.43 -14.01 18.40
CA ILE A 33 18.03 -14.31 18.01
C ILE A 33 17.31 -13.05 17.55
N ILE A 34 17.42 -11.95 18.30
CA ILE A 34 16.80 -10.67 17.92
C ILE A 34 17.33 -10.20 16.56
N LEU A 35 18.66 -10.20 16.35
CA LEU A 35 19.26 -9.79 15.08
C LEU A 35 18.85 -10.69 13.91
N ALA A 36 18.75 -12.01 14.13
CA ALA A 36 18.25 -12.95 13.13
C ALA A 36 16.81 -12.64 12.73
N LEU A 37 15.93 -12.36 13.71
CA LEU A 37 14.54 -12.01 13.45
C LEU A 37 14.43 -10.69 12.67
N PHE A 38 15.18 -9.66 13.08
CA PHE A 38 15.23 -8.40 12.33
C PHE A 38 15.76 -8.58 10.91
N GLY A 39 16.82 -9.39 10.74
CA GLY A 39 17.37 -9.73 9.43
C GLY A 39 16.33 -10.42 8.53
N LEU A 40 15.60 -11.41 9.06
CA LEU A 40 14.54 -12.10 8.34
C LEU A 40 13.39 -11.17 7.93
N ILE A 41 12.93 -10.30 8.85
CA ILE A 41 11.90 -9.29 8.55
C ILE A 41 12.38 -8.35 7.45
N LEU A 42 13.64 -7.91 7.51
CA LEU A 42 14.22 -7.01 6.52
C LEU A 42 14.35 -7.65 5.13
N ILE A 43 14.77 -8.92 5.07
CA ILE A 43 14.80 -9.71 3.83
C ILE A 43 13.39 -9.83 3.26
N TRP A 44 12.43 -10.24 4.08
CA TRP A 44 11.04 -10.43 3.66
C TRP A 44 10.43 -9.13 3.13
N ALA A 45 10.59 -8.02 3.85
CA ALA A 45 10.11 -6.70 3.43
C ALA A 45 10.77 -6.23 2.13
N SER A 46 12.08 -6.47 1.98
CA SER A 46 12.85 -6.12 0.78
C SER A 46 12.38 -6.91 -0.44
N LEU A 47 12.15 -8.22 -0.29
CA LEU A 47 11.61 -9.07 -1.35
C LEU A 47 10.18 -8.67 -1.72
N TYR A 48 9.32 -8.40 -0.73
CA TYR A 48 7.96 -7.93 -0.95
C TYR A 48 7.94 -6.63 -1.76
N HIS A 49 8.73 -5.64 -1.36
CA HIS A 49 8.81 -4.35 -2.04
C HIS A 49 9.35 -4.50 -3.48
N SER A 50 10.35 -5.35 -3.67
CA SER A 50 10.94 -5.62 -4.99
C SER A 50 9.94 -6.31 -5.92
N ARG A 51 9.20 -7.30 -5.42
CA ARG A 51 8.14 -7.98 -6.17
C ARG A 51 7.02 -7.01 -6.57
N LEU A 52 6.59 -6.15 -5.64
CA LEU A 52 5.58 -5.13 -5.92
C LEU A 52 6.05 -4.18 -7.03
N ARG A 53 7.31 -3.73 -6.97
CA ARG A 53 7.90 -2.85 -7.99
C ARG A 53 7.94 -3.51 -9.37
N LEU A 54 8.30 -4.79 -9.44
CA LEU A 54 8.30 -5.56 -10.69
C LEU A 54 6.88 -5.72 -11.25
N LYS A 55 5.90 -6.04 -10.40
CA LYS A 55 4.49 -6.13 -10.82
C LYS A 55 3.98 -4.80 -11.36
N ARG A 56 4.28 -3.68 -10.68
CA ARG A 56 3.93 -2.33 -11.14
C ARG A 56 4.52 -2.03 -12.51
N TRP A 57 5.81 -2.28 -12.69
CA TRP A 57 6.48 -2.06 -13.98
C TRP A 57 5.87 -2.91 -15.10
N ALA A 58 5.61 -4.19 -14.83
CA ALA A 58 4.99 -5.09 -15.80
C ALA A 58 3.59 -4.62 -16.21
N VAL A 59 2.83 -4.11 -15.24
CA VAL A 59 1.45 -3.65 -15.44
C VAL A 59 1.39 -2.35 -16.25
N TYR A 60 2.38 -1.45 -16.11
CA TYR A 60 2.47 -0.25 -16.97
C TYR A 60 2.93 -0.54 -18.41
N ASN A 61 3.60 -1.66 -18.66
CA ASN A 61 4.16 -2.00 -19.98
C ASN A 61 3.30 -2.96 -20.80
N GLY A 62 2.06 -3.24 -20.37
CA GLY A 62 1.19 -4.22 -21.04
C GLY A 62 0.16 -4.87 -20.12
N GLY A 63 -0.16 -4.24 -18.98
CA GLY A 63 -1.28 -4.63 -18.14
C GLY A 63 -2.62 -4.30 -18.80
N ARG A 64 -3.71 -4.79 -18.20
CA ARG A 64 -5.06 -4.46 -18.66
C ARG A 64 -5.44 -3.09 -18.12
N GLU A 65 -5.77 -2.18 -19.01
CA GLU A 65 -6.26 -0.85 -18.66
C GLU A 65 -7.77 -0.89 -18.41
N LYS A 66 -8.22 -0.18 -17.38
CA LYS A 66 -9.63 -0.04 -17.06
C LYS A 66 -9.95 1.40 -16.73
N HIS A 67 -10.89 1.96 -17.46
CA HIS A 67 -11.39 3.31 -17.25
C HIS A 67 -12.51 3.31 -16.22
N GLY A 68 -12.56 4.38 -15.43
CA GLY A 68 -13.55 4.54 -14.40
C GLY A 68 -13.42 5.85 -13.66
N PHE A 69 -13.91 5.87 -12.43
CA PHE A 69 -13.88 7.01 -11.55
C PHE A 69 -13.24 6.63 -10.22
N ALA A 70 -12.39 7.50 -9.71
CA ALA A 70 -11.83 7.42 -8.38
C ALA A 70 -12.59 8.37 -7.46
N CYS A 71 -12.96 7.88 -6.28
CA CYS A 71 -13.62 8.64 -5.23
C CYS A 71 -12.78 8.53 -3.95
N LEU A 72 -12.49 9.66 -3.31
CA LEU A 72 -11.79 9.66 -2.03
C LEU A 72 -12.75 9.18 -0.94
N LEU A 73 -12.41 8.07 -0.29
CA LEU A 73 -13.21 7.55 0.81
C LEU A 73 -12.86 8.26 2.12
N ARG A 74 -11.56 8.32 2.42
CA ARG A 74 -11.05 8.99 3.62
C ARG A 74 -9.56 9.28 3.51
N GLN A 75 -9.11 10.26 4.27
CA GLN A 75 -7.71 10.42 4.62
C GLN A 75 -7.51 9.93 6.06
N THR A 76 -6.42 9.22 6.30
CA THR A 76 -6.12 8.56 7.58
C THR A 76 -4.67 8.84 7.98
N GLY A 77 -4.41 8.94 9.28
CA GLY A 77 -3.10 9.28 9.86
C GLY A 77 -3.11 10.65 10.55
N GLU A 78 -2.19 10.86 11.49
CA GLU A 78 -2.08 12.09 12.29
C GLU A 78 -1.87 13.34 11.41
N ASP A 79 -1.32 13.15 10.20
CA ASP A 79 -1.13 14.19 9.17
C ASP A 79 -1.85 13.87 7.84
N ASN A 80 -2.91 13.05 7.86
CA ASN A 80 -3.63 12.60 6.66
C ASN A 80 -2.76 11.91 5.61
N LEU A 81 -1.62 11.31 6.00
CA LEU A 81 -0.58 10.75 5.11
C LEU A 81 -1.05 9.62 4.18
N VAL A 82 -2.17 8.99 4.51
CA VAL A 82 -2.72 7.88 3.75
C VAL A 82 -4.11 8.23 3.24
N ALA A 83 -4.31 8.19 1.93
CA ALA A 83 -5.60 8.35 1.30
C ALA A 83 -6.16 6.99 0.88
N GLU A 84 -7.35 6.64 1.34
CA GLU A 84 -8.10 5.51 0.82
C GLU A 84 -9.01 6.01 -0.30
N VAL A 85 -8.80 5.46 -1.49
CA VAL A 85 -9.51 5.82 -2.71
C VAL A 85 -10.20 4.58 -3.24
N THR A 86 -11.46 4.76 -3.61
CA THR A 86 -12.25 3.72 -4.23
C THR A 86 -12.29 3.97 -5.73
N PHE A 87 -11.81 3.00 -6.50
CA PHE A 87 -11.90 3.02 -7.96
C PHE A 87 -13.12 2.21 -8.40
N LYS A 88 -14.05 2.86 -9.11
CA LYS A 88 -15.26 2.28 -9.67
C LYS A 88 -15.16 2.24 -11.19
N SER A 89 -15.43 1.08 -11.78
CA SER A 89 -15.67 0.90 -13.20
C SER A 89 -17.06 0.30 -13.41
N ALA A 90 -17.49 0.11 -14.66
CA ALA A 90 -18.88 -0.20 -15.02
C ALA A 90 -19.56 -1.28 -14.14
N ASN A 91 -18.84 -2.35 -13.78
CA ASN A 91 -19.37 -3.46 -12.99
C ASN A 91 -18.53 -3.82 -11.76
N ASP A 92 -17.42 -3.14 -11.52
CA ASP A 92 -16.41 -3.57 -10.55
C ASP A 92 -15.90 -2.39 -9.74
N GLU A 93 -15.52 -2.67 -8.50
CA GLU A 93 -15.01 -1.67 -7.57
C GLU A 93 -13.80 -2.20 -6.81
N TRP A 94 -12.81 -1.34 -6.60
CA TRP A 94 -11.60 -1.67 -5.87
C TRP A 94 -11.30 -0.61 -4.80
N LEU A 95 -10.81 -1.06 -3.65
CA LEU A 95 -10.25 -0.21 -2.61
C LEU A 95 -8.73 -0.11 -2.80
N ILE A 96 -8.23 1.12 -2.87
CA ILE A 96 -6.83 1.44 -3.13
C ILE A 96 -6.33 2.35 -2.03
N THR A 97 -5.15 2.05 -1.50
CA THR A 97 -4.47 2.90 -0.52
C THR A 97 -3.34 3.66 -1.19
N LEU A 98 -3.35 4.99 -1.09
CA LEU A 98 -2.41 5.89 -1.74
C LEU A 98 -1.69 6.75 -0.70
N ASP A 99 -0.46 7.14 -1.02
CA ASP A 99 0.30 8.11 -0.22
C ASP A 99 -0.21 9.52 -0.53
N SER A 100 -0.86 10.15 0.45
CA SER A 100 -1.48 11.46 0.24
C SER A 100 -0.45 12.57 0.05
N SER A 101 0.76 12.40 0.57
CA SER A 101 1.83 13.39 0.45
C SER A 101 2.21 13.62 -1.01
N SER A 102 2.16 12.55 -1.81
CA SER A 102 2.42 12.55 -3.25
C SER A 102 1.23 13.06 -4.10
N MET A 103 0.05 13.23 -3.49
CA MET A 103 -1.19 13.55 -4.19
C MET A 103 -1.91 14.78 -3.63
N LYS A 104 -1.26 15.65 -2.84
CA LYS A 104 -1.92 16.81 -2.21
C LYS A 104 -2.70 17.68 -3.21
N ALA A 105 -2.15 17.90 -4.41
CA ALA A 105 -2.80 18.69 -5.46
C ALA A 105 -4.04 17.98 -6.05
N THR A 106 -3.95 16.68 -6.27
CA THR A 106 -5.02 15.85 -6.85
C THR A 106 -6.12 15.56 -5.84
N LEU A 107 -5.78 15.38 -4.56
CA LEU A 107 -6.74 15.11 -3.48
C LEU A 107 -7.68 16.29 -3.23
N ALA A 108 -7.20 17.52 -3.43
CA ALA A 108 -8.06 18.70 -3.39
C ALA A 108 -9.10 18.71 -4.52
N THR A 109 -8.79 18.07 -5.66
CA THR A 109 -9.67 17.96 -6.83
C THR A 109 -10.54 16.69 -6.83
N ILE A 110 -10.15 15.66 -6.07
CA ILE A 110 -10.87 14.37 -6.02
C ILE A 110 -12.23 14.46 -5.32
N GLY A 111 -12.49 15.54 -4.56
CA GLY A 111 -13.78 15.94 -3.97
C GLY A 111 -14.90 14.89 -4.03
N ASP A 112 -15.66 14.90 -5.12
CA ASP A 112 -16.73 13.92 -5.34
C ASP A 112 -16.30 12.73 -6.20
N GLN A 113 -15.79 12.95 -7.42
CA GLN A 113 -15.32 11.91 -8.34
C GLN A 113 -14.33 12.49 -9.35
N VAL A 114 -13.26 11.77 -9.64
CA VAL A 114 -12.29 12.12 -10.70
C VAL A 114 -12.14 10.98 -11.69
N GLN A 115 -12.05 11.31 -12.97
CA GLN A 115 -11.78 10.32 -14.00
C GLN A 115 -10.42 9.66 -13.74
N ALA A 116 -10.41 8.33 -13.77
CA ALA A 116 -9.26 7.54 -13.42
C ALA A 116 -9.04 6.38 -14.40
N ILE A 117 -7.76 6.02 -14.58
CA ILE A 117 -7.35 4.84 -15.32
C ILE A 117 -6.61 3.93 -14.34
N ALA A 118 -7.12 2.71 -14.16
CA ALA A 118 -6.45 1.69 -13.38
C ALA A 118 -5.75 0.70 -14.29
N TRP A 119 -4.52 0.32 -13.95
CA TRP A 119 -3.82 -0.78 -14.60
C TRP A 119 -3.86 -2.02 -13.70
N LEU A 120 -4.42 -3.09 -14.26
CA LEU A 120 -4.63 -4.35 -13.57
C LEU A 120 -3.54 -5.37 -13.93
N GLY A 121 -3.14 -6.13 -12.92
CA GLY A 121 -2.36 -7.35 -13.09
C GLY A 121 -3.19 -8.52 -13.65
N LYS A 122 -2.48 -9.61 -13.96
CA LYS A 122 -3.10 -10.89 -14.36
C LYS A 122 -3.96 -11.49 -13.23
N ASP A 123 -3.67 -11.14 -11.99
CA ASP A 123 -4.41 -11.50 -10.77
C ASP A 123 -5.64 -10.61 -10.52
N GLY A 124 -5.96 -9.66 -11.40
CA GLY A 124 -7.14 -8.79 -11.26
C GLY A 124 -7.01 -7.70 -10.20
N LEU A 125 -5.81 -7.54 -9.61
CA LEU A 125 -5.50 -6.49 -8.65
C LEU A 125 -4.97 -5.24 -9.36
N ILE A 126 -5.22 -4.08 -8.78
CA ILE A 126 -4.74 -2.80 -9.33
C ILE A 126 -3.32 -2.53 -8.81
N TYR A 127 -2.37 -2.35 -9.71
CA TYR A 127 -0.98 -2.00 -9.36
C TYR A 127 -0.60 -0.58 -9.74
N GLY A 128 -1.35 0.06 -10.62
CA GLY A 128 -1.16 1.45 -11.01
C GLY A 128 -2.50 2.16 -11.11
N LEU A 129 -2.53 3.42 -10.72
CA LEU A 129 -3.72 4.26 -10.83
C LEU A 129 -3.29 5.61 -11.38
N ASP A 130 -3.99 6.12 -12.38
CA ASP A 130 -3.81 7.45 -12.91
C ASP A 130 -5.06 8.24 -12.62
N LEU A 131 -4.85 9.34 -11.91
CA LEU A 131 -5.88 10.26 -11.47
C LEU A 131 -5.66 11.56 -12.25
N ASN A 132 -6.56 11.86 -13.19
CA ASN A 132 -6.51 13.08 -13.98
C ASN A 132 -5.16 13.31 -14.73
N GLY A 133 -4.59 12.27 -15.31
CA GLY A 133 -3.31 12.32 -16.04
C GLY A 133 -2.07 12.24 -15.15
N GLN A 134 -2.25 12.18 -13.82
CA GLN A 134 -1.16 11.98 -12.88
C GLN A 134 -1.05 10.51 -12.47
N ARG A 135 0.05 9.87 -12.86
CA ARG A 135 0.37 8.51 -12.43
C ARG A 135 0.66 8.48 -10.93
N THR A 136 -0.16 7.73 -10.22
CA THR A 136 -0.07 7.51 -8.78
C THR A 136 0.22 6.05 -8.52
N LEU A 137 1.06 5.80 -7.52
CA LEU A 137 1.49 4.45 -7.16
C LEU A 137 0.77 4.03 -5.87
N PRO A 138 -0.20 3.10 -5.94
CA PRO A 138 -0.84 2.52 -4.78
C PRO A 138 0.18 1.99 -3.78
N LEU A 139 0.11 2.36 -2.50
CA LEU A 139 0.99 1.84 -1.44
C LEU A 139 0.94 0.30 -1.36
N SER A 140 -0.25 -0.25 -1.58
CA SER A 140 -0.55 -1.68 -1.69
C SER A 140 -1.34 -1.96 -2.98
N PRO A 141 -1.37 -3.22 -3.46
CA PRO A 141 -2.26 -3.58 -4.58
C PRO A 141 -3.71 -3.27 -4.24
N GLY A 142 -4.43 -2.60 -5.15
CA GLY A 142 -5.84 -2.34 -5.00
C GLY A 142 -6.65 -3.64 -5.00
N GLN A 143 -7.48 -3.80 -3.98
CA GLN A 143 -8.25 -5.03 -3.75
C GLN A 143 -9.70 -4.86 -4.20
N PRO A 144 -10.30 -5.86 -4.86
CA PRO A 144 -11.71 -5.80 -5.21
C PRO A 144 -12.57 -5.70 -3.94
N ILE A 145 -13.55 -4.80 -3.94
CA ILE A 145 -14.44 -4.61 -2.79
C ILE A 145 -15.38 -5.80 -2.71
N THR A 146 -15.24 -6.57 -1.64
CA THR A 146 -16.17 -7.65 -1.31
C THR A 146 -17.41 -7.10 -0.60
N ARG A 147 -18.49 -7.88 -0.59
CA ARG A 147 -19.73 -7.52 0.12
C ARG A 147 -19.50 -7.22 1.60
N GLU A 148 -18.68 -8.05 2.27
CA GLU A 148 -18.34 -7.84 3.68
C GLU A 148 -17.56 -6.54 3.93
N MET A 149 -16.64 -6.19 3.03
CA MET A 149 -15.88 -4.94 3.12
C MET A 149 -16.81 -3.74 2.97
N ARG A 150 -17.75 -3.80 2.00
CA ARG A 150 -18.76 -2.76 1.81
C ARG A 150 -19.61 -2.58 3.08
N GLU A 151 -20.14 -3.66 3.64
CA GLU A 151 -20.93 -3.60 4.87
C GLU A 151 -20.15 -3.00 6.06
N LYS A 152 -18.85 -3.30 6.18
CA LYS A 152 -17.99 -2.70 7.21
C LYS A 152 -17.77 -1.20 6.97
N MET A 153 -17.58 -0.79 5.72
CA MET A 153 -17.41 0.61 5.33
C MET A 153 -18.69 1.40 5.64
N ASP A 154 -19.86 0.87 5.28
CA ASP A 154 -21.16 1.49 5.52
C ASP A 154 -21.47 1.61 7.02
N ARG A 155 -21.14 0.60 7.82
CA ARG A 155 -21.26 0.70 9.28
C ARG A 155 -20.34 1.76 9.89
N GLN A 156 -19.14 1.95 9.31
CA GLN A 156 -18.20 2.96 9.79
C GLN A 156 -18.65 4.38 9.42
N SER A 157 -19.19 4.60 8.22
CA SER A 157 -19.73 5.90 7.82
C SER A 157 -20.93 6.27 8.69
N GLN A 158 -21.89 5.37 8.89
CA GLN A 158 -23.05 5.61 9.77
C GLN A 158 -22.65 5.95 11.20
N ARG A 159 -21.68 5.22 11.78
CA ARG A 159 -21.17 5.53 13.13
C ARG A 159 -20.53 6.92 13.22
N ARG A 160 -19.93 7.40 12.15
CA ARG A 160 -19.32 8.74 12.10
C ARG A 160 -20.38 9.82 11.98
N GLU A 161 -21.36 9.63 11.10
CA GLU A 161 -22.51 10.54 10.96
C GLU A 161 -23.26 10.69 12.29
N LEU A 162 -23.52 9.57 12.98
CA LEU A 162 -24.15 9.59 14.31
C LEU A 162 -23.28 10.30 15.37
N ARG A 163 -21.95 10.19 15.29
CA ARG A 163 -21.05 10.94 16.19
C ARG A 163 -21.03 12.42 15.86
N ALA A 164 -21.00 12.79 14.58
CA ALA A 164 -21.03 14.18 14.15
C ALA A 164 -22.34 14.86 14.57
N GLN A 165 -23.48 14.19 14.41
CA GLN A 165 -24.79 14.66 14.85
C GLN A 165 -24.85 14.91 16.37
N ARG A 166 -24.23 14.02 17.18
CA ARG A 166 -24.15 14.19 18.64
C ARG A 166 -23.22 15.31 19.10
N LEU A 167 -22.26 15.72 18.27
CA LEU A 167 -21.36 16.83 18.56
C LEU A 167 -21.94 18.18 18.11
N SER A 168 -22.94 18.16 17.22
CA SER A 168 -23.67 19.35 16.76
C SER A 168 -24.94 19.67 17.56
N SER A 169 -25.33 18.79 18.50
CA SER A 169 -26.48 18.95 19.42
C SER A 169 -26.03 19.36 20.81
#